data_AF-A0A7W3PJV9-F1
#
_entry.id   AF-A0A7W3PJV9-F1
#
_cell.length_a   1.000
_cell.length_b   1.000
_cell.length_c   1.000
_cell.angle_alpha   90.00
_cell.angle_beta   90.00
_cell.angle_gamma   90.00
#
_symmetry.space_group_name_H-M   'P 1'
#
loop_
_entity.id
_entity.type
_entity.pdbx_description
1 polymer ?
#
loop_
_entity_poly.entity_id
_entity_poly.type
_entity_poly.pdbx_seq_one_letter_code
_entity_poly.pdbx_strand_id
1 'polypeptide(L)' 'MVDAGLLLLSATVYSPDGTGTVSSSHAVSLDDGPVEAQLVDVFEVSRRVVDELLELGAADLAPIGGGPSGGDPLGSAS' A
#
# COMPACT_ATOMS: atom_id res chain seq x y z
N MET A 1 -8.06 9.40 -4.97
CA MET A 1 -8.77 10.60 -5.49
C MET A 1 -10.23 10.21 -5.64
N VAL A 2 -11.15 11.02 -5.14
CA VAL A 2 -12.58 10.85 -5.45
C VAL A 2 -13.00 11.99 -6.35
N ASP A 3 -13.59 11.66 -7.50
CA ASP A 3 -14.09 12.64 -8.47
C ASP A 3 -15.33 12.09 -9.17
N ALA A 4 -16.40 12.88 -9.19
CA ALA A 4 -17.69 12.53 -9.82
C ALA A 4 -18.19 11.10 -9.52
N GLY A 5 -18.06 10.64 -8.26
CA GLY A 5 -18.48 9.29 -7.86
C GLY A 5 -17.50 8.18 -8.24
N LEU A 6 -16.32 8.50 -8.78
CA LEU A 6 -15.25 7.53 -9.04
C LEU A 6 -14.16 7.68 -7.97
N LEU A 7 -13.82 6.58 -7.30
CA LEU A 7 -12.62 6.48 -6.49
C LEU A 7 -11.50 5.86 -7.34
N LEU A 8 -10.45 6.63 -7.59
CA LEU A 8 -9.15 6.11 -8.04
C LEU A 8 -8.24 5.93 -6.83
N LEU A 9 -7.83 4.69 -6.57
CA LEU A 9 -6.82 4.35 -5.58
C LEU A 9 -5.52 3.95 -6.28
N SER A 10 -4.46 4.69 -6.00
CA SER A 10 -3.12 4.41 -6.48
C SER A 10 -2.19 4.25 -5.29
N ALA A 11 -1.37 3.22 -5.31
CA ALA A 11 -0.39 2.94 -4.27
C ALA A 11 0.93 2.50 -4.90
N THR A 12 2.02 2.91 -4.25
CA THR A 12 3.37 2.59 -4.68
C THR A 12 4.19 2.17 -3.47
N VAL A 13 4.92 1.06 -3.60
CA VAL A 13 5.91 0.60 -2.63
C VAL A 13 7.29 0.90 -3.20
N TYR A 14 8.17 1.38 -2.34
CA TYR A 14 9.55 1.74 -2.68
C TYR A 14 10.49 0.93 -1.80
N SER A 15 11.63 0.51 -2.35
CA SER A 15 12.69 -0.04 -1.52
C SER A 15 13.28 1.06 -0.62
N PRO A 16 13.71 0.73 0.61
CA PRO A 16 14.32 1.70 1.50
C PRO A 16 15.61 2.34 0.95
N ASP A 17 16.33 1.63 0.09
CA ASP A 17 17.54 2.10 -0.60
C ASP A 17 17.24 2.88 -1.90
N GLY A 18 15.96 2.99 -2.29
CA GLY A 18 15.51 3.70 -3.49
C GLY A 18 15.83 2.99 -4.81
N THR A 19 16.35 1.77 -4.79
CA THR A 19 16.75 1.03 -5.99
C THR A 19 15.59 0.40 -6.75
N GLY A 20 14.42 0.24 -6.13
CA GLY A 20 13.25 -0.38 -6.75
C GLY A 20 11.92 0.20 -6.29
N THR A 21 10.91 0.01 -7.14
CA THR A 21 9.53 0.39 -6.87
C THR A 21 8.55 -0.53 -7.58
N VAL A 22 7.39 -0.76 -6.97
CA VAL A 22 6.23 -1.40 -7.59
C VAL A 22 5.00 -0.56 -7.30
N SER A 23 4.09 -0.46 -8.27
CA SER A 23 2.86 0.31 -8.14
C SER A 23 1.65 -0.50 -8.57
N SER A 24 0.50 -0.16 -8.00
CA SER A 24 -0.81 -0.67 -8.41
C SER A 24 -1.79 0.50 -8.42
N SER A 25 -2.77 0.46 -9.33
CA SER A 25 -3.81 1.48 -9.42
C SER A 25 -5.11 0.88 -9.90
N HIS A 26 -6.16 1.05 -9.12
CA HIS A 26 -7.50 0.56 -9.42
C HIS A 26 -8.53 1.65 -9.21
N ALA A 27 -9.60 1.59 -10.00
CA ALA A 27 -10.73 2.49 -9.86
C ALA A 27 -12.00 1.70 -9.51
N VAL A 28 -12.88 2.33 -8.75
CA VAL A 28 -14.22 1.81 -8.42
C VAL A 28 -15.23 2.95 -8.43
N SER A 29 -16.42 2.68 -8.97
CA SER A 29 -17.56 3.60 -8.86
C SER A 29 -18.15 3.49 -7.45
N LEU A 30 -18.39 4.62 -6.82
CA LEU A 30 -19.10 4.76 -5.56
C LEU A 30 -20.49 5.27 -5.89
N ASP A 31 -21.38 4.34 -6.24
CA ASP A 31 -22.76 4.68 -6.58
C ASP A 31 -23.47 5.39 -5.41
N ASP A 32 -24.43 6.26 -5.75
CA ASP A 32 -25.25 6.94 -4.75
C ASP A 32 -25.99 5.90 -3.89
N GLY A 33 -25.78 5.95 -2.57
CA GLY A 33 -26.32 4.96 -1.66
C GLY A 33 -25.86 5.16 -0.22
N PRO A 34 -26.21 4.23 0.68
CA PRO A 34 -25.74 4.24 2.05
C PRO A 34 -24.20 4.19 2.11
N VAL A 35 -23.61 4.92 3.06
CA VAL A 35 -22.15 4.98 3.24
C VAL A 35 -21.57 3.58 3.47
N GLU A 36 -22.32 2.69 4.13
CA GLU A 36 -21.91 1.32 4.39
C GLU A 36 -21.67 0.53 3.11
N ALA A 37 -22.49 0.73 2.07
CA ALA A 37 -22.31 0.07 0.78
C ALA A 37 -21.04 0.58 0.07
N GLN A 38 -20.85 1.90 0.06
CA GLN A 38 -19.65 2.51 -0.52
C GLN A 38 -18.37 2.05 0.20
N LEU A 39 -18.42 1.85 1.52
CA LEU A 39 -17.28 1.33 2.29
C LEU A 39 -16.90 -0.11 1.91
N VAL A 40 -17.87 -0.94 1.49
CA VAL A 40 -17.58 -2.28 0.96
C VAL A 40 -16.78 -2.15 -0.34
N ASP A 41 -17.21 -1.31 -1.27
CA ASP A 41 -16.51 -1.09 -2.54
C ASP A 41 -15.09 -0.53 -2.33
N VAL A 42 -14.94 0.40 -1.39
CA VAL A 42 -13.63 0.94 -0.97
C VAL A 42 -12.74 -0.18 -0.42
N PHE A 43 -13.28 -1.05 0.42
CA PHE A 43 -12.51 -2.17 0.98
C PHE A 43 -12.09 -3.15 -0.10
N GLU A 44 -12.98 -3.49 -1.03
CA GLU A 44 -12.66 -4.39 -2.14
C GLU A 44 -11.58 -3.84 -3.07
N VAL A 45 -11.68 -2.58 -3.49
CA VAL A 45 -10.65 -1.97 -4.36
C VAL A 45 -9.31 -1.86 -3.64
N SER A 46 -9.34 -1.56 -2.33
CA SER A 46 -8.12 -1.53 -1.50
C SER A 46 -7.47 -2.91 -1.42
N ARG A 47 -8.28 -3.96 -1.24
CA ARG A 47 -7.77 -5.33 -1.21
C ARG A 47 -7.14 -5.73 -2.55
N ARG A 48 -7.74 -5.38 -3.69
CA ARG A 48 -7.15 -5.66 -5.02
C ARG A 48 -5.82 -4.96 -5.22
N VAL A 49 -5.71 -3.68 -4.82
CA VAL A 49 -4.44 -2.95 -4.86
C VAL A 49 -3.36 -3.65 -4.03
N VAL A 50 -3.70 -4.09 -2.81
CA VAL A 50 -2.75 -4.80 -1.93
C VAL A 50 -2.37 -6.16 -2.49
N ASP A 51 -3.34 -6.95 -2.93
CA ASP A 51 -3.10 -8.28 -3.50
C ASP A 51 -2.18 -8.17 -4.73
N GLU A 52 -2.42 -7.22 -5.65
CA GLU A 52 -1.55 -6.99 -6.81
C GLU A 52 -0.14 -6.52 -6.40
N LEU A 53 -0.02 -5.61 -5.44
CA LEU A 53 1.30 -5.18 -4.95
C LEU A 53 2.10 -6.36 -4.39
N LEU A 54 1.44 -7.25 -3.63
CA LEU A 54 2.10 -8.45 -3.10
C LEU A 54 2.49 -9.44 -4.20
N GLU A 55 1.64 -9.64 -5.22
CA GLU A 55 1.97 -10.43 -6.41
C GLU A 55 3.15 -9.85 -7.20
N LEU A 56 3.29 -8.52 -7.22
CA LEU A 56 4.41 -7.81 -7.83
C LEU A 56 5.69 -7.82 -6.97
N GLY A 57 5.67 -8.45 -5.78
CA GLY A 57 6.86 -8.57 -4.92
C GLY A 57 7.06 -7.39 -3.96
N ALA A 58 6.02 -6.62 -3.65
CA ALA A 58 6.12 -5.52 -2.68
C ALA A 58 6.64 -5.97 -1.31
N ALA A 59 6.35 -7.20 -0.90
CA ALA A 59 6.83 -7.76 0.37
C ALA A 59 8.35 -7.93 0.43
N ASP A 60 8.97 -8.28 -0.70
CA ASP A 60 10.43 -8.39 -0.82
C ASP A 60 11.07 -7.00 -0.90
N LEU A 61 10.39 -6.06 -1.55
CA LEU A 61 10.87 -4.71 -1.77
C LEU A 61 10.92 -3.88 -0.48
N ALA A 62 9.92 -4.04 0.40
CA ALA A 62 9.82 -3.34 1.68
C ALA A 62 9.36 -4.30 2.78
N PRO A 63 10.28 -5.08 3.38
CA PRO A 63 9.92 -6.07 4.39
C PRO A 63 9.28 -5.39 5.60
N ILE A 64 8.01 -5.73 5.85
CA ILE A 64 7.23 -5.21 6.98
C ILE A 64 7.93 -5.65 8.29
N GLY A 65 8.53 -4.71 9.02
CA GLY A 65 9.28 -4.98 10.25
C GLY A 65 10.77 -5.28 10.09
N GLY A 66 11.34 -5.10 8.89
CA GLY A 66 12.74 -5.40 8.55
C GLY A 66 13.64 -4.18 8.28
N GLY A 67 13.20 -2.96 8.62
CA GLY A 67 14.20 -1.93 8.96
C GLY A 67 15.11 -2.53 10.04
N PRO A 68 16.43 -2.22 10.09
CA PRO A 68 17.30 -2.82 11.08
C PRO A 68 16.55 -2.71 12.41
N SER A 69 16.23 -3.86 13.02
CA SER A 69 15.95 -3.89 14.45
C SER A 69 16.97 -2.94 15.05
N GLY A 70 16.57 -2.03 15.94
CA GLY A 70 17.51 -1.20 16.67
C GLY A 70 18.48 -2.06 17.48
N GLY A 71 19.39 -2.75 16.81
CA GLY A 71 20.59 -3.39 17.30
C GLY A 71 21.53 -2.24 17.53
N ASP A 72 21.40 -1.68 18.72
CA ASP A 72 22.39 -0.89 19.43
C ASP A 72 23.11 0.20 18.62
N PRO A 73 22.64 1.46 18.67
CA PRO A 73 23.48 2.62 18.37
C PRO A 73 24.49 2.94 19.49
N LEU A 74 24.58 2.13 20.56
CA LEU A 74 25.51 2.36 21.66
C LEU A 74 26.80 1.59 21.39
N GLY A 75 27.82 2.36 21.03
CA GLY A 75 29.13 1.87 20.66
C GLY A 75 29.75 0.94 21.70
N SER A 76 30.43 -0.08 21.18
CA SER A 76 31.51 -0.77 21.87
C SER A 76 32.64 0.21 22.15
N ALA A 77 32.47 1.03 23.19
CA ALA A 77 33.56 1.66 23.90
C ALA A 77 33.89 0.77 25.09
N SER A 78 34.90 -0.10 24.93
CA SER A 78 35.95 -0.46 25.90
C SER A 78 36.80 -1.59 25.32
#